data_AF-A0A5R2MZQ5-F1
#
_entry.id   AF-A0A5R2MZQ5-F1
#
_cell.length_a   1.000
_cell.length_b   1.000
_cell.length_c   1.000
_cell.angle_alpha   90.00
_cell.angle_beta   90.00
_cell.angle_gamma   90.00
#
_symmetry.space_group_name_H-M   'P 1'
#
loop_
_entity.id
_entity.type
_entity.pdbx_description
1 polymer ?
#
loop_
_entity_poly.entity_id
_entity_poly.type
_entity_poly.pdbx_seq_one_letter_code
_entity_poly.pdbx_strand_id
1 'polypeptide(L)'
;GGRAPNPRRVRVFLAEKGITVPLVPVDMGALEHKQQSVSSRNPLRRLPVLELDDGTILTESVAICRYFEELYPEPALFGRGSLGKAQVEMWQRRMEFNLLSSVAQAFRHIHPAMKEWEIPQIPEWGEANKPKA
;
A
#
# COMPACT_ATOMS: atom_id res chain seq x y z
N GLY A 1 9.65 -4.33 -4.01
CA GLY A 1 8.70 -3.66 -4.92
C GLY A 1 8.90 -2.16 -4.93
N GLY A 2 10.06 -1.66 -5.36
CA GLY A 2 10.42 -0.23 -5.26
C GLY A 2 9.53 0.74 -6.04
N ARG A 3 8.75 0.24 -7.02
CA ARG A 3 7.81 1.04 -7.82
C ARG A 3 6.33 0.88 -7.44
N ALA A 4 6.01 -0.03 -6.51
CA ALA A 4 4.63 -0.25 -6.09
C ALA A 4 4.13 0.93 -5.23
N PRO A 5 2.88 1.38 -5.40
CA PRO A 5 2.36 2.57 -4.74
C PRO A 5 2.30 2.43 -3.21
N ASN A 6 1.78 1.30 -2.70
CA ASN A 6 1.61 1.10 -1.25
C ASN A 6 2.95 0.97 -0.50
N PRO A 7 3.95 0.19 -0.95
CA PRO A 7 5.30 0.23 -0.36
C PRO A 7 5.99 1.58 -0.47
N ARG A 8 5.74 2.34 -1.56
CA ARG A 8 6.25 3.71 -1.68
C ARG A 8 5.65 4.64 -0.62
N ARG A 9 4.34 4.53 -0.34
CA ARG A 9 3.68 5.31 0.71
C ARG A 9 4.36 5.14 2.06
N VAL A 10 4.64 3.90 2.48
CA VAL A 10 5.33 3.63 3.77
C VAL A 10 6.74 4.21 3.76
N ARG A 11 7.50 4.04 2.68
CA ARG A 11 8.87 4.61 2.60
C ARG A 11 8.88 6.13 2.68
N VAL A 12 7.96 6.80 1.99
CA VAL A 12 7.82 8.26 2.08
C VAL A 12 7.46 8.65 3.51
N PHE A 13 6.48 7.98 4.11
CA PHE A 13 6.07 8.25 5.48
C PHE A 13 7.22 8.12 6.49
N LEU A 14 7.97 7.02 6.42
CA LEU A 14 9.14 6.80 7.28
C LEU A 14 10.21 7.88 7.07
N ALA A 15 10.46 8.28 5.82
CA ALA A 15 11.41 9.35 5.50
C ALA A 15 10.97 10.70 6.08
N GLU A 16 9.69 11.08 5.96
CA GLU A 16 9.14 12.31 6.55
C GLU A 16 9.20 12.29 8.09
N LYS A 17 9.13 11.11 8.69
CA LYS A 17 9.32 10.91 10.13
C LYS A 17 10.78 10.87 10.58
N GLY A 18 11.74 10.81 9.65
CA GLY A 18 13.15 10.58 9.97
C GLY A 18 13.43 9.17 10.53
N ILE A 19 12.54 8.20 10.29
CA ILE A 19 12.66 6.83 10.80
C ILE A 19 13.32 5.95 9.74
N THR A 20 14.29 5.16 10.15
CA THR A 20 14.90 4.12 9.31
C THR A 20 14.46 2.74 9.77
N VAL A 21 13.94 1.94 8.84
CA VAL A 21 13.57 0.54 9.06
C VAL A 21 14.34 -0.32 8.06
N PRO A 22 14.92 -1.46 8.48
CA PRO A 22 15.57 -2.39 7.55
C PRO A 22 14.62 -2.81 6.42
N LEU A 23 15.09 -2.71 5.19
CA LEU A 23 14.30 -3.04 4.00
C LEU A 23 14.77 -4.34 3.39
N VAL A 24 13.86 -5.30 3.26
CA VAL A 24 14.07 -6.50 2.46
C VAL A 24 13.47 -6.26 1.06
N PRO A 25 14.29 -6.15 0.01
CA PRO A 25 13.77 -6.00 -1.34
C PRO A 25 13.01 -7.27 -1.76
N VAL A 26 11.90 -7.07 -2.46
CA VAL A 26 11.10 -8.14 -3.07
C VAL A 26 10.94 -7.78 -4.54
N ASP A 27 11.45 -8.60 -5.44
CA ASP A 27 11.26 -8.44 -6.88
C ASP A 27 9.84 -8.87 -7.26
N MET A 28 9.00 -7.89 -7.53
CA MET A 28 7.64 -8.19 -7.96
C MET A 28 7.63 -8.69 -9.41
N GLY A 29 8.55 -8.23 -10.27
CA GLY A 29 8.67 -8.68 -11.66
C GLY A 29 8.93 -10.18 -11.75
N ALA A 30 9.77 -10.70 -10.86
CA ALA A 30 10.00 -12.14 -10.67
C ALA A 30 8.93 -12.85 -9.83
N LEU A 31 7.81 -12.18 -9.52
CA LEU A 31 6.69 -12.69 -8.72
C LEU A 31 7.07 -13.13 -7.28
N GLU A 32 8.15 -12.61 -6.69
CA GLU A 32 8.60 -13.03 -5.35
C GLU A 32 7.57 -12.78 -4.24
N HIS A 33 6.75 -11.74 -4.39
CA HIS A 33 5.62 -11.45 -3.49
C HIS A 33 4.56 -12.57 -3.43
N LYS A 34 4.53 -13.47 -4.43
CA LYS A 34 3.67 -14.65 -4.43
C LYS A 34 4.30 -15.87 -3.75
N GLN A 35 5.60 -15.82 -3.45
CA GLN A 35 6.36 -16.92 -2.88
C GLN A 35 6.17 -17.03 -1.36
N GLN A 36 6.54 -18.19 -0.80
CA GLN A 36 6.33 -18.51 0.61
C GLN A 36 6.93 -17.49 1.57
N SER A 37 8.06 -16.87 1.23
CA SER A 37 8.73 -15.84 2.03
C SER A 37 7.86 -14.60 2.31
N VAL A 38 6.88 -14.31 1.43
CA VAL A 38 5.91 -13.23 1.61
C VAL A 38 4.53 -13.79 1.94
N SER A 39 4.10 -14.87 1.28
CA SER A 39 2.74 -15.39 1.45
C SER A 39 2.48 -15.98 2.83
N SER A 40 3.51 -16.47 3.54
CA SER A 40 3.37 -16.92 4.93
C SER A 40 3.10 -15.77 5.91
N ARG A 41 3.60 -14.57 5.60
CA ARG A 41 3.42 -13.34 6.39
C ARG A 41 2.18 -12.55 5.99
N ASN A 42 1.85 -12.55 4.69
CA ASN A 42 0.67 -11.91 4.14
C ASN A 42 -0.07 -12.86 3.19
N PRO A 43 -1.18 -13.50 3.63
CA PRO A 43 -1.97 -14.40 2.78
C PRO A 43 -2.50 -13.75 1.50
N LEU A 44 -2.65 -12.42 1.47
CA LEU A 44 -3.05 -11.67 0.28
C LEU A 44 -1.92 -11.54 -0.75
N ARG A 45 -0.70 -11.97 -0.41
CA ARG A 45 0.50 -11.92 -1.27
C ARG A 45 0.79 -10.49 -1.76
N ARG A 46 0.62 -9.51 -0.88
CA ARG A 46 0.78 -8.08 -1.18
C ARG A 46 1.89 -7.47 -0.34
N LEU A 47 2.41 -6.36 -0.84
CA LEU A 47 3.37 -5.52 -0.15
C LEU A 47 2.73 -4.15 0.15
N PRO A 48 3.16 -3.46 1.22
CA PRO A 48 4.24 -3.82 2.15
C PRO A 48 3.79 -4.80 3.24
N VAL A 49 4.79 -5.39 3.90
CA VAL A 49 4.66 -6.19 5.13
C VAL A 49 5.69 -5.65 6.11
N LEU A 50 5.27 -5.35 7.34
CA LEU A 50 6.16 -5.02 8.45
C LEU A 50 6.15 -6.19 9.43
N GLU A 51 7.33 -6.63 9.82
CA GLU A 51 7.55 -7.61 10.89
C GLU A 51 8.23 -6.87 12.05
N LEU A 52 7.63 -6.94 13.23
CA LEU A 52 8.17 -6.34 14.45
C LEU A 52 9.19 -7.29 15.10
N ASP A 53 9.96 -6.78 16.06
CA ASP A 53 11.02 -7.53 16.74
C ASP A 53 10.47 -8.78 17.48
N ASP A 54 9.21 -8.76 17.90
CA ASP A 54 8.52 -9.89 18.55
C ASP A 54 7.89 -10.88 17.55
N GLY A 55 8.07 -10.67 16.25
CA GLY A 55 7.51 -11.48 15.18
C GLY A 55 6.08 -11.10 14.78
N THR A 56 5.47 -10.08 15.40
CA THR A 56 4.15 -9.59 15.00
C THR A 56 4.19 -9.05 13.57
N ILE A 57 3.20 -9.43 12.75
CA ILE A 57 3.09 -8.99 11.36
C ILE A 57 2.00 -7.93 11.20
N LEU A 58 2.36 -6.78 10.64
CA LEU A 58 1.44 -5.75 10.19
C LEU A 58 1.44 -5.67 8.66
N THR A 59 0.25 -5.69 8.07
CA THR A 59 0.03 -5.46 6.64
C THR A 59 -0.87 -4.22 6.47
N GLU A 60 -1.12 -3.81 5.22
CA GLU A 60 -1.78 -2.55 4.84
C GLU A 60 -0.96 -1.30 5.15
N SER A 61 -0.68 -0.52 4.09
CA SER A 61 0.24 0.62 4.18
C SER A 61 -0.20 1.69 5.18
N VAL A 62 -1.50 1.98 5.29
CA VAL A 62 -2.03 2.98 6.24
C VAL A 62 -1.90 2.49 7.68
N ALA A 63 -2.13 1.20 7.95
CA ALA A 63 -2.00 0.63 9.28
C ALA A 63 -0.53 0.63 9.75
N ILE A 64 0.40 0.29 8.85
CA ILE A 64 1.84 0.40 9.11
C ILE A 64 2.24 1.85 9.42
N CYS A 65 1.81 2.81 8.59
CA CYS A 65 2.07 4.23 8.86
C CYS A 65 1.47 4.70 10.19
N ARG A 66 0.25 4.24 10.53
CA ARG A 66 -0.41 4.52 11.82
C ARG A 66 0.42 4.00 13.00
N TYR A 67 0.96 2.79 12.91
CA TYR A 67 1.82 2.23 13.96
C TYR A 67 3.01 3.15 14.26
N PHE A 68 3.72 3.61 13.23
CA PHE A 68 4.84 4.55 13.41
C PHE A 68 4.38 5.95 13.83
N GLU A 69 3.22 6.42 13.40
CA GLU A 69 2.65 7.69 13.88
C GLU A 69 2.44 7.67 15.40
N GLU A 70 1.88 6.58 15.94
CA GLU A 70 1.59 6.49 17.38
C GLU A 70 2.87 6.33 18.22
N LEU A 71 3.89 5.63 17.69
CA LEU A 71 5.21 5.54 18.34
C LEU A 71 5.99 6.86 18.29
N TYR A 72 5.88 7.60 17.18
CA TYR A 72 6.61 8.84 16.93
C TYR A 72 5.62 9.93 16.50
N PRO A 73 4.94 10.60 17.45
CA PRO A 73 3.87 11.56 17.14
C PRO A 73 4.31 12.78 16.33
N GLU A 74 5.61 13.09 16.28
CA GLU A 74 6.16 14.26 15.60
C GLU A 74 7.08 13.87 14.43
N PRO A 75 7.00 14.55 13.28
CA PRO A 75 5.96 15.53 12.89
C PRO A 75 4.59 14.85 12.73
N ALA A 76 3.50 15.49 13.15
CA ALA A 76 2.15 14.89 13.09
C ALA A 76 1.62 14.76 11.64
N LEU A 77 1.78 13.58 11.02
CA LEU A 77 1.39 13.31 9.63
C LEU A 77 -0.03 12.75 9.51
N PHE A 78 -0.61 12.26 10.60
CA PHE A 78 -2.02 11.88 10.66
C PHE A 78 -2.90 12.92 11.37
N GLY A 79 -2.40 14.14 11.52
CA GLY A 79 -3.15 15.25 12.09
C GLY A 79 -3.15 15.27 13.63
N ARG A 80 -3.46 16.45 14.18
CA ARG A 80 -3.50 16.71 15.63
C ARG A 80 -4.95 16.86 16.11
N GLY A 81 -5.21 16.38 17.32
CA GLY A 81 -6.55 16.44 17.93
C GLY A 81 -7.60 15.62 17.15
N SER A 82 -8.84 15.64 17.64
CA SER A 82 -9.93 14.88 17.02
C SER A 82 -10.23 15.35 15.59
N LEU A 83 -10.35 16.66 15.38
CA LEU A 83 -10.69 17.22 14.07
C LEU A 83 -9.59 17.00 13.03
N GLY A 84 -8.33 17.26 13.37
CA GLY A 84 -7.21 17.08 12.44
C GLY A 84 -7.05 15.62 12.02
N LYS A 85 -7.16 14.68 12.97
CA LYS A 85 -7.15 13.24 12.68
C LYS A 85 -8.30 12.84 11.74
N ALA A 86 -9.51 13.33 12.00
CA ALA A 86 -10.67 13.06 11.15
C ALA A 86 -10.51 13.64 9.73
N GLN A 87 -9.92 14.83 9.58
CA GLN A 87 -9.69 15.44 8.28
C GLN A 87 -8.67 14.67 7.44
N VAL A 88 -7.56 14.24 8.05
CA VAL A 88 -6.55 13.43 7.34
C VAL A 88 -7.14 12.08 6.94
N GLU A 89 -7.88 11.42 7.84
CA GLU A 89 -8.54 10.16 7.53
C GLU A 89 -9.56 10.30 6.40
N MET A 90 -10.38 11.36 6.44
CA MET A 90 -11.36 11.65 5.38
C MET A 90 -10.68 11.76 4.02
N TRP A 91 -9.57 12.49 3.91
CA TRP A 91 -8.83 12.62 2.66
C TRP A 91 -8.13 11.32 2.23
N GLN A 92 -7.58 10.55 3.17
CA GLN A 92 -7.02 9.22 2.90
C GLN A 92 -8.08 8.30 2.28
N ARG A 93 -9.24 8.17 2.92
CA ARG A 93 -10.34 7.31 2.42
C ARG A 93 -10.86 7.77 1.07
N ARG A 94 -10.99 9.09 0.86
CA ARG A 94 -11.39 9.65 -0.43
C ARG A 94 -10.41 9.26 -1.52
N MET A 95 -9.12 9.45 -1.29
CA MET A 95 -8.07 9.09 -2.25
C MET A 95 -8.01 7.58 -2.50
N GLU A 96 -8.11 6.75 -1.46
CA GLU A 96 -8.04 5.30 -1.62
C GLU A 96 -9.22 4.73 -2.40
N PHE A 97 -10.45 5.12 -2.06
CA PHE A 97 -11.64 4.55 -2.69
C PHE A 97 -12.02 5.20 -4.00
N ASN A 98 -11.82 6.51 -4.14
CA ASN A 98 -12.33 7.25 -5.30
C ASN A 98 -11.27 7.55 -6.34
N LEU A 99 -9.99 7.34 -6.04
CA LEU A 99 -8.91 7.53 -7.01
C LEU A 99 -8.05 6.27 -7.16
N LEU A 100 -7.33 5.87 -6.11
CA LEU A 100 -6.37 4.75 -6.18
C LEU A 100 -7.05 3.45 -6.61
N SER A 101 -8.24 3.17 -6.10
CA SER A 101 -9.01 1.98 -6.49
C SER A 101 -9.36 2.02 -7.97
N SER A 102 -9.91 3.13 -8.48
CA SER A 102 -10.23 3.30 -9.91
C SER A 102 -8.99 3.13 -10.80
N VAL A 103 -7.89 3.80 -10.47
CA VAL A 103 -6.60 3.69 -11.18
C VAL A 103 -6.10 2.25 -11.17
N ALA A 104 -6.13 1.58 -10.02
CA ALA A 104 -5.67 0.21 -9.88
C ALA A 104 -6.52 -0.76 -10.70
N GLN A 105 -7.85 -0.60 -10.69
CA GLN A 105 -8.75 -1.46 -11.47
C GLN A 105 -8.55 -1.28 -12.97
N ALA A 106 -8.46 -0.03 -13.44
CA ALA A 106 -8.13 0.25 -14.84
C ALA A 106 -6.80 -0.41 -15.23
N PHE A 107 -5.73 -0.15 -14.48
CA PHE A 107 -4.41 -0.73 -14.76
C PHE A 107 -4.41 -2.27 -14.73
N ARG A 108 -4.98 -2.89 -13.70
CA ARG A 108 -5.02 -4.36 -13.54
C ARG A 108 -5.73 -5.04 -14.70
N HIS A 109 -6.84 -4.47 -15.18
CA HIS A 109 -7.71 -5.17 -16.13
C HIS A 109 -7.51 -4.76 -17.60
N ILE A 110 -6.81 -3.65 -17.92
CA ILE A 110 -6.57 -3.24 -19.32
C ILE A 110 -5.09 -3.13 -19.69
N HIS A 111 -4.16 -3.07 -18.73
CA HIS A 111 -2.75 -2.91 -19.06
C HIS A 111 -2.10 -4.24 -19.48
N PRO A 112 -1.35 -4.31 -20.60
CA PRO A 112 -0.74 -5.57 -21.07
C PRO A 112 0.19 -6.24 -20.07
N ALA A 113 0.95 -5.46 -19.29
CA ALA A 113 1.85 -5.99 -18.26
C ALA A 113 1.13 -6.77 -17.14
N MET A 114 -0.20 -6.66 -17.04
CA MET A 114 -0.99 -7.32 -16.00
C MET A 114 -1.62 -8.63 -16.45
N LYS A 115 -1.41 -9.06 -17.69
CA LYS A 115 -2.04 -10.27 -18.26
C LYS A 115 -1.79 -11.55 -17.46
N GLU A 116 -0.57 -11.72 -16.93
CA GLU A 116 -0.20 -12.90 -16.11
C GLU A 116 -0.42 -12.66 -14.60
N TRP A 117 -0.81 -11.44 -14.23
CA TRP A 117 -0.93 -11.01 -12.84
C TRP A 117 -2.38 -10.90 -12.40
N GLU A 118 -3.25 -10.47 -13.31
CA GLU A 118 -4.69 -10.35 -13.13
C GLU A 118 -5.39 -11.42 -13.97
N ILE A 119 -5.84 -12.49 -13.32
CA ILE A 119 -6.43 -13.64 -14.01
C ILE A 119 -7.82 -13.90 -13.41
N PRO A 120 -8.92 -13.66 -14.16
CA PRO A 120 -8.97 -13.07 -15.50
C PRO A 120 -8.79 -11.54 -15.49
N GLN A 121 -8.23 -10.99 -16.56
CA GLN A 121 -8.48 -9.59 -16.91
C GLN A 121 -9.93 -9.45 -17.39
N ILE A 122 -10.60 -8.37 -16.98
CA ILE A 122 -11.99 -8.07 -17.33
C ILE A 122 -11.98 -6.69 -17.98
N PRO A 123 -11.73 -6.59 -19.29
CA PRO A 123 -11.51 -5.31 -19.96
C PRO A 123 -12.66 -4.32 -19.78
N GLU A 124 -13.91 -4.80 -19.79
CA GLU A 124 -15.10 -3.98 -19.60
C GLU A 124 -15.09 -3.29 -18.22
N TRP A 125 -14.64 -4.01 -17.19
CA TRP A 125 -14.50 -3.46 -15.84
C TRP A 125 -13.37 -2.42 -15.78
N GLY A 126 -12.25 -2.69 -16.43
CA GLY A 126 -11.13 -1.76 -16.48
C GLY A 126 -11.47 -0.46 -17.23
N GLU A 127 -12.13 -0.54 -18.38
CA GLU A 127 -12.61 0.64 -19.13
C GLU A 127 -13.69 1.41 -18.37
N ALA A 128 -14.56 0.74 -17.61
CA ALA A 128 -15.54 1.40 -16.73
C ALA A 128 -14.90 2.18 -15.55
N ASN A 129 -13.65 1.85 -15.17
CA ASN A 129 -12.92 2.54 -14.12
C ASN A 129 -12.02 3.67 -14.65
N LYS A 130 -11.56 3.57 -15.90
CA LYS A 130 -10.67 4.55 -16.55
C LYS A 130 -11.14 6.02 -16.50
N PRO A 131 -12.43 6.38 -16.70
CA PRO A 131 -12.85 7.78 -16.59
C PRO A 131 -12.93 8.31 -15.14
N LYS A 132 -12.80 7.43 -14.14
CA LYS A 132 -12.78 7.75 -12.71
C LYS A 132 -11.35 7.80 -12.14
N ALA A 133 -10.37 7.44 -12.96
CA ALA A 133 -8.96 7.30 -12.61
C ALA A 133 -8.18 8.60 -12.82
#